data_AF-A0A0G0NH28-F1
#
_entry.id   AF-A0A0G0NH28-F1
#
_cell.length_a   1.000
_cell.length_b   1.000
_cell.length_c   1.000
_cell.angle_alpha   90.00
_cell.angle_beta   90.00
_cell.angle_gamma   90.00
#
_symmetry.space_group_name_H-M   'P 1'
#
loop_
_entity.id
_entity.type
_entity.pdbx_description
1 polymer ?
#
loop_
_entity_poly.entity_id
_entity_poly.type
_entity_poly.pdbx_seq_one_letter_code
_entity_poly.pdbx_strand_id
1 'polypeptide(L)'
;TRQKYPDRKICCVFQPHQYQRTFYLFKDFVKVFTESEIEKLILTDIYSVSGRESAKIKNKVSSEKLAKEIKKSAKNKEVVYLSNNKKAVDYLKANLKKDEILVIMGAGDVYELAQLLTAAEKKAKI
;
A
#
# COMPACT_ATOMS: atom_id res chain seq x y z
N THR A 1 5.91 -8.51 12.31
CA THR A 1 4.79 -9.28 11.73
C THR A 1 5.20 -10.69 11.37
N ARG A 2 6.14 -10.91 10.43
CA ARG A 2 6.59 -12.26 10.04
C ARG A 2 7.07 -13.12 11.21
N GLN A 3 7.89 -12.57 12.11
CA GLN A 3 8.36 -13.29 13.32
C GLN A 3 7.23 -13.87 14.19
N LYS A 4 6.06 -13.21 14.23
CA LYS A 4 4.89 -13.65 15.01
C LYS A 4 3.95 -14.57 14.21
N TYR A 5 3.98 -14.47 12.88
CA TYR A 5 3.11 -15.21 11.96
C TYR A 5 3.96 -15.76 10.79
N PRO A 6 4.87 -16.71 11.04
CA PRO A 6 5.83 -17.17 10.04
C PRO A 6 5.13 -17.76 8.80
N ASP A 7 4.07 -18.55 9.00
CA ASP A 7 3.41 -19.32 7.94
C ASP A 7 2.28 -18.57 7.23
N ARG A 8 1.95 -17.35 7.66
CA ARG A 8 0.83 -16.58 7.10
C ARG A 8 1.32 -15.62 6.03
N LYS A 9 0.65 -15.59 4.88
CA LYS A 9 0.95 -14.61 3.83
C LYS A 9 0.60 -13.20 4.28
N ILE A 10 1.43 -12.24 3.92
CA ILE A 10 1.28 -10.83 4.23
C ILE A 10 0.76 -10.10 2.99
N CYS A 11 -0.41 -9.49 3.15
CA CYS A 11 -0.95 -8.48 2.24
C CYS A 11 -0.67 -7.10 2.83
N CYS A 12 0.12 -6.28 2.14
CA CYS A 12 0.50 -4.95 2.56
C CYS A 12 -0.20 -3.90 1.69
N VAL A 13 -0.94 -2.98 2.31
CA VAL A 13 -1.41 -1.75 1.66
C VAL A 13 -0.50 -0.61 2.08
N PHE A 14 0.17 0.01 1.13
CA PHE A 14 1.06 1.14 1.37
C PHE A 14 0.58 2.40 0.66
N GLN A 15 0.33 3.46 1.43
CA GLN A 15 0.11 4.81 0.93
C GLN A 15 1.39 5.63 1.14
N PRO A 16 2.13 5.98 0.06
CA PRO A 16 3.29 6.86 0.19
C PRO A 16 2.85 8.26 0.64
N HIS A 17 3.63 8.88 1.52
CA HIS A 17 3.36 10.22 2.02
C HIS A 17 4.33 11.24 1.40
N GLN A 18 3.78 12.22 0.68
CA GLN A 18 4.46 13.27 -0.07
C GLN A 18 5.27 12.80 -1.29
N TYR A 19 5.06 13.46 -2.42
CA TYR A 19 5.74 13.27 -3.69
C TYR A 19 7.25 13.52 -3.57
N GLN A 20 7.67 14.52 -2.80
CA GLN A 20 9.11 14.78 -2.61
C GLN A 20 9.81 13.60 -1.94
N ARG A 21 9.24 13.05 -0.87
CA ARG A 21 9.81 11.91 -0.17
C ARG A 21 9.84 10.67 -1.07
N THR A 22 8.75 10.40 -1.79
CA THR A 22 8.71 9.29 -2.74
C THR A 22 9.71 9.48 -3.88
N PHE A 23 9.95 10.71 -4.34
CA PHE A 23 10.94 10.99 -5.38
C PHE A 23 12.37 10.75 -4.90
N TYR A 24 12.76 11.33 -3.75
CA TYR A 24 14.13 11.20 -3.23
C TYR A 24 14.47 9.77 -2.78
N LEU A 25 13.50 9.06 -2.19
CA LEU A 25 13.67 7.70 -1.70
C LEU A 25 13.15 6.64 -2.69
N PHE A 26 12.94 7.01 -3.96
CA PHE A 26 12.29 6.13 -4.93
C PHE A 26 13.00 4.77 -5.05
N LYS A 27 14.33 4.80 -5.20
CA LYS A 27 15.14 3.59 -5.32
C LYS A 27 15.13 2.76 -4.04
N ASP A 28 15.11 3.41 -2.89
CA ASP A 28 15.07 2.73 -1.58
C ASP A 28 13.71 2.06 -1.37
N PHE A 29 12.61 2.71 -1.75
CA PHE A 29 11.29 2.08 -1.75
C PHE A 29 11.24 0.88 -2.68
N VAL A 30 11.75 1.00 -3.91
CA VAL A 30 11.84 -0.14 -4.83
C VAL A 30 12.62 -1.28 -4.18
N LYS A 31 13.81 -1.00 -3.65
CA LYS A 31 14.66 -2.01 -3.01
C LYS A 31 13.96 -2.70 -1.85
N VAL A 32 13.48 -1.96 -0.85
CA VAL A 32 12.86 -2.52 0.36
C VAL A 32 11.60 -3.31 0.02
N PHE A 33 10.74 -2.78 -0.86
CA PHE A 33 9.54 -3.50 -1.26
C PHE A 33 9.82 -4.66 -2.21
N THR A 34 10.95 -4.72 -2.90
CA THR A 34 11.36 -5.90 -3.66
C THR A 34 11.90 -6.98 -2.73
N GLU A 35 12.79 -6.62 -1.80
CA GLU A 35 13.48 -7.53 -0.88
C GLU A 35 12.61 -8.02 0.30
N SER A 36 11.50 -7.34 0.60
CA SER A 36 10.64 -7.71 1.72
C SER A 36 9.93 -9.07 1.55
N GLU A 37 9.66 -9.74 2.67
CA GLU A 37 8.87 -10.98 2.74
C GLU A 37 7.35 -10.69 2.72
N ILE A 38 6.91 -9.90 1.75
CA ILE A 38 5.51 -9.56 1.51
C ILE A 38 5.05 -10.30 0.26
N GLU A 39 3.94 -11.04 0.32
CA GLU A 39 3.44 -11.79 -0.85
C GLU A 39 2.59 -10.90 -1.76
N LYS A 40 1.84 -9.95 -1.18
CA LYS A 40 0.99 -9.03 -1.93
C LYS A 40 1.22 -7.60 -1.46
N LEU A 41 1.57 -6.70 -2.38
CA LEU A 41 1.73 -5.27 -2.15
C LEU A 41 0.71 -4.48 -2.96
N ILE A 42 -0.12 -3.70 -2.27
CA ILE A 42 -1.09 -2.79 -2.84
C ILE A 42 -0.60 -1.37 -2.58
N LEU A 43 -0.36 -0.60 -3.64
CA LEU A 43 0.04 0.80 -3.58
C LEU A 43 -1.16 1.69 -3.89
N THR A 44 -1.46 2.64 -3.01
CA THR A 44 -2.44 3.70 -3.28
C THR A 44 -1.77 4.99 -3.72
N ASP A 45 -2.55 5.96 -4.17
CA ASP A 45 -2.05 7.27 -4.58
C ASP A 45 -1.21 7.94 -3.48
N ILE A 46 -0.20 8.70 -3.91
CA ILE A 46 0.67 9.43 -2.99
C ILE A 46 -0.20 10.46 -2.26
N TYR A 47 -0.20 10.38 -0.93
CA TYR A 47 -0.89 11.37 -0.11
C TYR A 47 -0.18 12.72 -0.24
N SER A 48 -0.89 13.68 -0.82
CA SER A 48 -0.40 15.03 -1.08
C SER A 48 -0.59 15.91 0.17
N VAL A 49 0.47 16.56 0.62
CA VAL A 49 0.39 17.52 1.74
C VAL A 49 0.45 18.93 1.18
N SER A 50 -0.67 19.64 1.25
CA SER A 50 -0.80 21.02 0.75
C SER A 50 0.32 21.93 1.26
N GLY A 51 0.86 22.77 0.37
CA GLY A 51 1.89 23.76 0.69
C GLY A 51 3.30 23.19 0.91
N ARG A 52 3.49 21.86 0.86
CA ARG A 52 4.79 21.20 1.13
C ARG A 52 5.41 20.56 -0.12
N GLU A 53 4.81 20.75 -1.30
CA GLU A 53 5.17 19.97 -2.50
C GLU A 53 5.48 20.84 -3.71
N SER A 54 6.59 20.53 -4.37
CA SER A 54 6.96 21.17 -5.63
C SER A 54 6.16 20.59 -6.80
N ALA A 55 5.45 21.45 -7.54
CA ALA A 55 4.74 21.07 -8.77
C ALA A 55 5.67 20.38 -9.79
N LYS A 56 6.95 20.78 -9.86
CA LYS A 56 7.96 20.15 -10.73
C LYS A 56 8.25 18.69 -10.37
N ILE A 57 8.16 18.34 -9.08
CA ILE A 57 8.42 16.98 -8.59
C ILE A 57 7.16 16.11 -8.73
N LYS A 58 5.97 16.69 -8.55
CA LYS A 58 4.69 15.98 -8.63
C LYS A 58 4.52 15.22 -9.95
N ASN A 59 5.02 15.76 -11.06
CA ASN A 59 4.94 15.12 -12.38
C ASN A 59 6.02 14.04 -12.62
N LYS A 60 7.06 13.98 -11.77
CA LYS A 60 8.19 13.07 -11.93
C LYS A 60 7.95 11.72 -11.27
N VAL A 61 7.16 11.66 -10.22
CA VAL A 61 6.92 10.45 -9.43
C VAL A 61 5.43 10.16 -9.26
N SER A 62 5.07 8.88 -9.24
CA SER A 62 3.73 8.42 -8.86
C SER A 62 3.82 7.04 -8.22
N SER A 63 2.82 6.67 -7.43
CA SER A 63 2.70 5.32 -6.88
C SER A 63 2.57 4.26 -7.99
N GLU A 64 1.95 4.62 -9.12
CA GLU A 64 1.88 3.73 -10.28
C GLU A 64 3.27 3.44 -10.87
N LYS A 65 4.12 4.46 -11.01
CA LYS A 65 5.52 4.26 -11.45
C LYS A 65 6.28 3.40 -10.44
N LEU A 66 6.10 3.65 -9.15
CA LEU A 66 6.72 2.86 -8.09
C LEU A 66 6.28 1.38 -8.15
N ALA A 67 4.97 1.13 -8.32
CA ALA A 67 4.42 -0.22 -8.46
C ALA A 67 4.98 -0.95 -9.68
N LYS A 68 5.08 -0.27 -10.82
CA LYS A 68 5.66 -0.84 -12.05
C LYS A 68 7.12 -1.25 -11.85
N GLU A 69 7.93 -0.41 -11.22
CA GLU A 69 9.34 -0.71 -10.97
C GLU A 69 9.52 -1.87 -9.97
N ILE A 70 8.77 -1.88 -8.86
CA ILE A 70 8.79 -3.01 -7.90
C ILE A 70 8.37 -4.30 -8.61
N LYS A 71 7.30 -4.26 -9.42
CA LYS A 71 6.79 -5.44 -10.15
C LYS A 71 7.81 -6.01 -11.14
N LYS A 72 8.61 -5.17 -11.79
CA LYS A 72 9.69 -5.62 -12.68
C LYS A 72 10.80 -6.34 -11.92
N SER A 73 11.12 -5.87 -10.71
CA SER A 73 12.24 -6.39 -9.92
C SER A 73 11.85 -7.57 -9.01
N ALA A 74 10.58 -7.67 -8.61
CA ALA A 74 10.11 -8.72 -7.72
C ALA A 74 9.67 -9.98 -8.49
N LYS A 75 10.26 -11.14 -8.17
CA LYS A 75 9.95 -12.42 -8.84
C LYS A 75 8.68 -13.11 -8.32
N ASN A 76 8.43 -13.05 -7.01
CA ASN A 76 7.40 -13.85 -6.33
C ASN A 76 6.42 -12.98 -5.52
N LYS A 77 6.16 -11.75 -5.96
CA LYS A 77 5.34 -10.76 -5.25
C LYS A 77 4.24 -10.25 -6.17
N GLU A 78 3.00 -10.34 -5.74
CA GLU A 78 1.90 -9.66 -6.40
C GLU A 78 1.97 -8.16 -6.08
N VAL A 79 2.06 -7.31 -7.10
CA VAL A 79 2.11 -5.86 -6.94
C VAL A 79 0.97 -5.23 -7.72
N VAL A 80 0.11 -4.51 -7.01
CA VAL A 80 -1.10 -3.87 -7.56
C VAL A 80 -1.09 -2.40 -7.20
N TYR A 81 -1.42 -1.53 -8.16
CA TYR A 81 -1.68 -0.12 -7.91
C TYR A 81 -3.18 0.16 -7.99
N LEU A 82 -3.71 0.86 -7.00
CA LEU A 82 -5.13 1.25 -6.92
C LEU A 82 -5.20 2.73 -6.58
N SER A 83 -5.82 3.53 -7.45
CA SER A 83 -5.76 5.00 -7.37
C SER A 83 -6.39 5.63 -6.12
N ASN A 84 -7.07 4.88 -5.25
CA ASN A 84 -7.60 5.41 -3.99
C ASN A 84 -7.96 4.32 -2.99
N ASN A 85 -8.22 4.73 -1.75
CA ASN A 85 -8.59 3.86 -0.64
C ASN A 85 -9.88 3.08 -0.93
N LYS A 86 -10.87 3.66 -1.60
CA LYS A 86 -12.12 2.95 -1.95
C LYS A 86 -11.84 1.73 -2.84
N LYS A 87 -11.06 1.91 -3.91
CA LYS A 87 -10.67 0.80 -4.80
C LYS A 87 -9.86 -0.25 -4.04
N ALA A 88 -8.99 0.17 -3.11
CA ALA A 88 -8.26 -0.76 -2.25
C ALA A 88 -9.18 -1.55 -1.32
N VAL A 89 -10.19 -0.92 -0.69
CA VAL A 89 -11.21 -1.63 0.10
C VAL A 89 -11.97 -2.63 -0.75
N ASP A 90 -12.46 -2.22 -1.93
CA ASP A 90 -13.24 -3.09 -2.82
C ASP A 90 -12.40 -4.29 -3.28
N TYR A 91 -11.13 -4.06 -3.63
CA TYR A 91 -10.19 -5.13 -3.99
C TYR A 91 -9.92 -6.06 -2.80
N LEU A 92 -9.69 -5.53 -1.59
CA LEU A 92 -9.45 -6.34 -0.39
C LEU A 92 -10.66 -7.20 -0.03
N LYS A 93 -11.88 -6.66 -0.08
CA LYS A 93 -13.10 -7.44 0.17
C LYS A 93 -13.26 -8.64 -0.76
N ALA A 94 -12.80 -8.51 -2.01
CA ALA A 94 -12.89 -9.58 -3.00
C ALA A 94 -11.71 -10.56 -2.97
N ASN A 95 -10.52 -10.13 -2.53
CA ASN A 95 -9.27 -10.87 -2.74
C ASN A 95 -8.48 -11.22 -1.46
N LEU A 96 -8.84 -10.64 -0.31
CA LEU A 96 -8.18 -10.94 0.96
C LEU A 96 -8.65 -12.29 1.49
N LYS A 97 -7.71 -13.20 1.77
CA LYS A 97 -8.04 -14.54 2.27
C LYS A 97 -8.02 -14.58 3.80
N LYS A 98 -8.84 -15.46 4.39
CA LYS A 98 -9.03 -15.60 5.85
C LYS A 98 -7.71 -15.79 6.63
N ASP A 99 -6.73 -16.47 6.03
CA ASP A 99 -5.46 -16.80 6.67
C ASP A 99 -4.33 -15.81 6.34
N GLU A 100 -4.63 -14.71 5.65
CA GLU A 100 -3.65 -13.65 5.35
C GLU A 100 -3.55 -12.64 6.50
N ILE A 101 -2.38 -12.03 6.67
CA ILE A 101 -2.17 -10.87 7.54
C ILE A 101 -2.26 -9.63 6.67
N LEU A 102 -3.25 -8.78 6.96
CA LEU A 102 -3.34 -7.45 6.35
C LEU A 102 -2.51 -6.45 7.16
N VAL A 103 -1.53 -5.82 6.51
CA VAL A 103 -0.77 -4.69 7.03
C VAL A 103 -1.19 -3.45 6.27
N ILE A 104 -1.73 -2.45 6.98
CA ILE A 104 -2.03 -1.14 6.40
C ILE A 104 -0.96 -0.18 6.92
N MET A 105 -0.21 0.44 6.01
CA MET A 105 0.90 1.33 6.34
C MET A 105 0.90 2.58 5.47
N GLY A 106 1.38 3.67 6.04
CA GLY A 106 1.42 4.97 5.39
C GLY A 106 1.03 6.07 6.35
N ALA A 107 0.85 7.26 5.81
CA ALA A 107 0.35 8.42 6.53
C ALA A 107 -0.65 9.16 5.63
N GLY A 108 -1.56 9.92 6.25
CA GLY A 108 -2.72 10.50 5.56
C GLY A 108 -3.99 9.74 5.93
N ASP A 109 -4.81 9.45 4.94
CA ASP A 109 -6.14 8.85 5.09
C ASP A 109 -6.15 7.31 4.98
N VAL A 110 -4.99 6.66 4.78
CA VAL A 110 -4.92 5.20 4.63
C VAL A 110 -5.51 4.42 5.82
N TYR A 111 -5.56 5.01 7.02
CA TYR A 111 -6.17 4.36 8.19
C TYR A 111 -7.68 4.13 8.00
N GLU A 112 -8.34 4.90 7.15
CA GLU A 112 -9.77 4.75 6.85
C GLU A 112 -10.10 3.39 6.22
N LEU A 113 -9.13 2.77 5.53
CA LEU A 113 -9.25 1.39 5.04
C LEU A 113 -9.64 0.42 6.16
N ALA A 114 -8.97 0.52 7.31
CA ALA A 114 -9.25 -0.36 8.45
C ALA A 114 -10.67 -0.14 8.98
N GLN A 115 -11.14 1.11 9.01
CA GLN A 115 -12.48 1.45 9.45
C GLN A 115 -13.55 0.91 8.49
N LEU A 116 -13.36 1.09 7.18
CA LEU A 116 -14.29 0.64 6.16
C LEU A 116 -14.36 -0.89 6.03
N LEU A 117 -13.26 -1.59 6.29
CA LEU A 117 -13.22 -3.05 6.29
C LEU A 117 -13.93 -3.65 7.51
N THR A 118 -13.85 -2.98 8.67
CA THR A 118 -14.43 -3.48 9.93
C THR A 118 -15.85 -2.96 10.22
N ALA A 119 -16.32 -1.94 9.48
CA ALA A 119 -17.64 -1.34 9.68
C ALA A 119 -18.81 -2.31 9.53
N ALA A 120 -18.69 -3.34 8.66
CA ALA A 120 -19.72 -4.36 8.48
C ALA A 120 -19.81 -5.31 9.68
N GLU A 121 -18.70 -5.63 10.33
CA GLU A 121 -18.66 -6.53 11.49
C GLU A 121 -19.22 -5.87 12.76
N LYS A 122 -19.11 -4.54 12.88
CA LYS A 122 -19.68 -3.79 14.02
C LYS A 122 -21.21 -3.77 14.01
N LYS A 123 -21.86 -3.80 12.83
CA LYS A 123 -23.33 -3.84 12.73
C LYS A 123 -23.93 -5.21 13.06
N ALA A 124 -23.14 -6.29 12.98
CA ALA A 124 -23.59 -7.65 13.30
C ALA A 124 -23.43 -8.01 14.80
N LYS A 125 -22.88 -7.11 15.61
CA LYS A 125 -22.63 -7.30 17.06
C LYS A 125 -23.47 -6.38 17.95
N ILE A 126 -24.52 -5.75 17.41
CA ILE A 126 -25.52 -4.96 18.17
C ILE A 126 -26.87 -5.65 18.02
#